data_AF-F3Z246-F1
#
_entry.id   AF-F3Z246-F1
#
_cell.length_a   1.000
_cell.length_b   1.000
_cell.length_c   1.000
_cell.angle_alpha   90.00
_cell.angle_beta   90.00
_cell.angle_gamma   90.00
#
_symmetry.space_group_name_H-M   'P 1'
#
loop_
_entity.id
_entity.type
_entity.pdbx_description
1 polymer ?
#
loop_
_entity_poly.entity_id
_entity_poly.type
_entity_poly.pdbx_seq_one_letter_code
_entity_poly.pdbx_strand_id
1 'polypeptide(L)'
;MQQESSFKVAERALGQEPRRDTTPRVFLSGIIFTSGARETLGKTVKDIAAKLELPLKTLFASLFWEIYWQTEIGSLVVVMRAECMEAEVSVEIAGDQWEFKTRSTGVH
;
A
#
# COMPACT_ATOMS: atom_id res chain seq x y z
N MET A 1 1.16 19.05 -19.78
CA MET A 1 1.69 17.68 -19.66
C MET A 1 0.85 16.98 -18.62
N GLN A 2 0.08 15.96 -18.99
CA GLN A 2 -0.64 15.13 -18.02
C GLN A 2 0.40 14.22 -17.38
N GLN A 3 0.65 14.35 -16.07
CA GLN A 3 1.40 13.36 -15.32
C GLN A 3 0.57 12.07 -15.34
N GLU A 4 1.00 11.08 -16.12
CA GLU A 4 0.53 9.71 -15.97
C GLU A 4 0.76 9.32 -14.51
N SER A 5 -0.31 8.99 -13.79
CA SER A 5 -0.24 8.73 -12.36
C SER A 5 0.68 7.52 -12.09
N SER A 6 1.76 7.72 -11.33
CA SER A 6 2.71 6.67 -10.88
C SER A 6 2.11 5.65 -9.89
N PHE A 7 0.79 5.56 -9.81
CA PHE A 7 0.05 4.76 -8.85
C PHE A 7 -1.11 4.06 -9.54
N LYS A 8 -1.36 2.79 -9.19
CA LYS A 8 -2.58 2.08 -9.60
C LYS A 8 -3.33 1.61 -8.38
N VAL A 9 -4.61 1.97 -8.28
CA VAL A 9 -5.49 1.52 -7.19
C VAL A 9 -6.44 0.48 -7.77
N ALA A 10 -6.54 -0.68 -7.12
CA ALA A 10 -7.46 -1.74 -7.49
C ALA A 10 -8.24 -2.21 -6.26
N GLU A 11 -9.52 -2.52 -6.46
CA GLU A 11 -10.39 -3.11 -5.43
C GLU A 11 -10.76 -4.52 -5.85
N ARG A 12 -10.73 -5.48 -4.92
CA ARG A 12 -11.06 -6.88 -5.20
C ARG A 12 -11.84 -7.50 -4.04
N ALA A 13 -12.83 -8.34 -4.36
CA ALA A 13 -13.58 -9.09 -3.36
C ALA A 13 -12.67 -10.05 -2.58
N LEU A 14 -12.92 -10.20 -1.27
CA LEU A 14 -12.22 -11.15 -0.42
C LEU A 14 -12.40 -12.58 -0.95
N GLY A 15 -11.29 -13.33 -1.07
CA GLY A 15 -11.28 -14.70 -1.58
C GLY A 15 -10.83 -14.84 -3.03
N GLN A 16 -10.62 -13.74 -3.77
CA GLN A 16 -9.81 -13.79 -4.98
C GLN A 16 -8.34 -13.78 -4.58
N GLU A 17 -7.70 -14.95 -4.57
CA GLU A 17 -6.26 -15.07 -4.28
C GLU A 17 -5.48 -14.06 -5.13
N PRO A 18 -4.76 -13.10 -4.52
CA PRO A 18 -3.87 -12.27 -5.29
C PRO A 18 -2.81 -13.19 -5.91
N ARG A 19 -2.18 -12.79 -7.00
CA ARG A 19 -0.93 -13.43 -7.45
C ARG A 19 0.14 -13.18 -6.38
N ARG A 20 0.06 -13.91 -5.26
CA ARG A 20 0.98 -13.89 -4.10
C ARG A 20 2.12 -14.88 -4.29
N ASP A 21 2.05 -15.72 -5.33
CA ASP A 21 2.90 -16.90 -5.50
C ASP A 21 4.41 -16.63 -5.58
N THR A 22 4.84 -15.41 -5.88
CA THR A 22 6.27 -15.08 -6.04
C THR A 22 6.71 -13.76 -5.43
N THR A 23 5.84 -13.06 -4.69
CA THR A 23 6.15 -11.71 -4.19
C THR A 23 6.53 -11.72 -2.71
N PRO A 24 7.78 -11.36 -2.34
CA PRO A 24 8.18 -11.28 -0.95
C PRO A 24 7.38 -10.19 -0.21
N ARG A 25 6.83 -10.56 0.95
CA ARG A 25 6.26 -9.60 1.90
C ARG A 25 7.39 -8.79 2.53
N VAL A 26 7.19 -7.48 2.62
CA VAL A 26 8.13 -6.54 3.22
C VAL A 26 7.49 -5.78 4.38
N PHE A 27 8.32 -5.30 5.30
CA PHE A 27 7.85 -4.55 6.48
C PHE A 27 7.79 -3.06 6.18
N LEU A 28 6.67 -2.42 6.52
CA LEU A 28 6.47 -0.98 6.42
C LEU A 28 7.60 -0.18 7.09
N SER A 29 8.13 -0.67 8.22
CA SER A 29 9.23 -0.02 8.94
C SER A 29 10.51 0.11 8.11
N GLY A 30 10.71 -0.76 7.12
CA GLY A 30 11.87 -0.80 6.23
C GLY A 30 11.69 -0.01 4.93
N ILE A 31 10.58 0.69 4.75
CA ILE A 31 10.28 1.45 3.52
C ILE A 31 10.23 2.95 3.84
N ILE A 32 10.78 3.75 2.92
CA ILE A 32 10.60 5.19 2.85
C ILE A 32 9.68 5.46 1.67
N PHE A 33 8.62 6.23 1.89
CA PHE A 33 7.72 6.67 0.84
C PHE A 33 7.95 8.16 0.54
N THR A 34 7.87 8.53 -0.74
CA THR A 34 7.83 9.93 -1.16
C THR A 34 6.60 10.65 -0.58
N SER A 35 6.50 11.97 -0.73
CA SER A 35 5.26 12.69 -0.40
C SER A 35 4.08 12.17 -1.23
N GLY A 36 4.26 11.98 -2.54
CA GLY A 36 3.21 11.51 -3.45
C GLY A 36 2.66 10.13 -3.08
N ALA A 37 3.53 9.18 -2.72
CA ALA A 37 3.10 7.88 -2.22
C ALA A 37 2.29 7.99 -0.92
N ARG A 38 2.75 8.80 0.05
CA ARG A 38 2.04 9.01 1.31
C ARG A 38 0.68 9.67 1.12
N GLU A 39 0.59 10.66 0.24
CA GLU A 39 -0.65 11.34 -0.11
C GLU A 39 -1.66 10.39 -0.77
N THR A 40 -1.20 9.57 -1.71
CA THR A 40 -2.02 8.55 -2.37
C THR A 40 -2.55 7.54 -1.37
N LEU A 41 -1.67 6.95 -0.54
CA LEU A 41 -2.08 6.01 0.50
C LEU A 41 -3.08 6.65 1.49
N GLY A 42 -2.81 7.88 1.93
CA GLY A 42 -3.70 8.61 2.82
C GLY A 42 -5.06 8.91 2.19
N LYS A 43 -5.11 9.21 0.89
CA LYS A 43 -6.35 9.38 0.14
C LYS A 43 -7.12 8.06 0.04
N THR A 44 -6.44 6.96 -0.29
CA THR A 44 -7.08 5.64 -0.35
C THR A 44 -7.72 5.26 0.97
N VAL A 45 -7.05 5.49 2.12
CA VAL A 45 -7.65 5.24 3.44
C VAL A 45 -8.89 6.10 3.68
N LYS A 46 -8.87 7.37 3.26
CA LYS A 46 -10.04 8.26 3.36
C LYS A 46 -11.19 7.79 2.48
N ASP A 47 -10.90 7.32 1.27
CA ASP A 47 -11.90 6.77 0.36
C ASP A 47 -12.52 5.49 0.94
N ILE A 48 -11.72 4.61 1.55
CA ILE A 48 -12.22 3.43 2.28
C ILE A 48 -13.11 3.85 3.45
N ALA A 49 -12.67 4.80 4.27
CA ALA A 49 -13.45 5.28 5.42
C ALA A 49 -14.80 5.87 4.99
N ALA A 50 -14.81 6.66 3.92
CA ALA A 50 -16.02 7.24 3.35
C ALA A 50 -16.97 6.16 2.83
N LYS A 51 -16.46 5.15 2.12
CA LYS A 51 -17.26 4.02 1.60
C LYS A 51 -17.91 3.19 2.70
N LEU A 52 -17.20 3.01 3.82
CA LEU A 52 -17.70 2.25 4.97
C LEU A 52 -18.52 3.11 5.94
N GLU A 53 -18.67 4.41 5.66
CA GLU A 53 -19.30 5.38 6.57
C GLU A 53 -18.70 5.35 7.98
N LEU A 54 -17.40 5.06 8.08
CA LEU A 54 -16.67 4.93 9.34
C LEU A 54 -15.82 6.18 9.62
N PRO A 55 -15.75 6.63 10.88
CA PRO A 55 -14.73 7.58 11.29
C PRO A 55 -13.33 7.02 11.01
N LEU A 56 -12.42 7.85 10.49
CA LEU A 56 -11.03 7.44 10.20
C LEU A 56 -10.36 6.76 11.40
N LYS A 57 -10.58 7.28 12.61
CA LYS A 57 -10.03 6.71 13.85
C LYS A 57 -10.48 5.27 14.08
N THR A 58 -11.73 4.97 13.76
CA THR A 58 -12.31 3.62 13.86
C THR A 58 -11.73 2.72 12.79
N LEU A 59 -11.65 3.20 11.54
CA LEU A 59 -11.02 2.43 10.46
C LEU A 59 -9.57 2.08 10.79
N PHE A 60 -8.76 3.05 11.23
CA PHE A 60 -7.35 2.79 11.57
C PHE A 60 -7.16 1.72 12.65
N ALA A 61 -8.13 1.55 13.56
CA ALA A 61 -8.06 0.53 14.60
C ALA A 61 -8.29 -0.89 14.06
N SER A 62 -9.00 -1.05 12.94
CA SER A 62 -9.33 -2.35 12.32
C SER A 62 -8.67 -2.56 10.96
N LEU A 63 -7.93 -1.57 10.45
CA LEU A 63 -7.26 -1.61 9.15
C LEU A 63 -5.94 -2.37 9.25
N PHE A 64 -5.85 -3.49 8.56
CA PHE A 64 -4.62 -4.24 8.36
C PHE A 64 -3.93 -3.81 7.08
N TRP A 65 -2.60 -3.77 7.16
CA TRP A 65 -1.71 -3.38 6.09
C TRP A 65 -0.74 -4.51 5.77
N GLU A 66 -0.66 -4.89 4.51
CA GLU A 66 0.34 -5.81 4.00
C GLU A 66 1.06 -5.16 2.83
N ILE A 67 2.37 -5.35 2.71
CA ILE A 67 3.17 -4.77 1.63
C ILE A 67 3.95 -5.87 0.97
N TYR A 68 3.87 -5.91 -0.35
CA TYR A 68 4.50 -6.90 -1.20
C TYR A 68 5.41 -6.21 -2.20
N TRP A 69 6.65 -6.69 -2.34
CA TRP A 69 7.57 -6.16 -3.34
C TRP A 69 7.51 -6.98 -4.61
N GLN A 70 7.02 -6.39 -5.69
CA GLN A 70 7.02 -6.96 -7.03
C GLN A 70 8.38 -6.75 -7.68
N THR A 71 9.29 -7.70 -7.43
CA THR A 71 10.68 -7.70 -7.92
C THR A 71 10.78 -7.60 -9.43
N GLU A 72 9.86 -8.22 -10.18
CA GLU A 72 9.87 -8.25 -11.65
C GLU A 72 9.65 -6.88 -12.29
N ILE A 73 8.83 -6.03 -11.67
CA ILE A 73 8.47 -4.71 -12.20
C ILE A 73 8.97 -3.55 -11.34
N GLY A 74 9.65 -3.83 -10.22
CA GLY A 74 10.21 -2.82 -9.32
C GLY A 74 9.16 -2.02 -8.54
N SER A 75 7.96 -2.55 -8.33
CA SER A 75 6.86 -1.85 -7.64
C SER A 75 6.59 -2.41 -6.25
N LEU A 76 6.04 -1.61 -5.34
CA LEU A 76 5.42 -2.09 -4.11
C LEU A 76 3.91 -2.16 -4.29
N VAL A 77 3.29 -3.22 -3.78
CA VAL A 77 1.84 -3.32 -3.65
C VAL A 77 1.49 -3.24 -2.18
N VAL A 78 0.76 -2.19 -1.80
CA VAL A 78 0.21 -2.01 -0.47
C VAL A 78 -1.23 -2.51 -0.47
N VAL A 79 -1.49 -3.57 0.28
CA VAL A 79 -2.80 -4.16 0.48
C VAL A 79 -3.39 -3.65 1.79
N MET A 80 -4.57 -3.08 1.70
CA MET A 80 -5.36 -2.58 2.82
C MET A 80 -6.63 -3.42 2.95
N ARG A 81 -6.89 -3.94 4.14
CA ARG A 81 -8.11 -4.69 4.46
C ARG A 81 -8.61 -4.28 5.85
N ALA A 82 -9.91 -4.14 6.05
CA ALA A 82 -10.49 -3.99 7.38
C ALA A 82 -11.45 -5.15 7.66
N GLU A 83 -11.64 -5.51 8.94
CA GLU A 83 -12.51 -6.65 9.31
C GLU A 83 -13.96 -6.49 8.84
N CYS A 84 -14.42 -5.25 8.72
CA CYS A 84 -15.75 -4.91 8.23
C CYS A 84 -15.86 -4.81 6.70
N MET A 85 -14.77 -5.05 5.96
CA MET A 85 -14.77 -4.99 4.50
C MET A 85 -14.98 -6.37 3.91
N GLU A 86 -15.80 -6.46 2.87
CA GLU A 86 -15.93 -7.66 2.02
C GLU A 86 -14.92 -7.66 0.86
N ALA A 87 -14.05 -6.65 0.80
CA ALA A 87 -13.07 -6.44 -0.26
C ALA A 87 -11.71 -6.00 0.32
N GLU A 88 -10.63 -6.32 -0.40
CA GLU A 88 -9.31 -5.73 -0.18
C GLU A 88 -9.04 -4.64 -1.22
N VAL A 89 -8.36 -3.57 -0.79
CA VAL A 89 -7.92 -2.50 -1.69
C VAL A 89 -6.41 -2.59 -1.79
N SER A 90 -5.90 -2.66 -3.02
CA SER A 90 -4.48 -2.65 -3.30
C SER A 90 -4.06 -1.37 -4.00
N VAL A 91 -2.90 -0.84 -3.59
CA VAL A 91 -2.27 0.32 -4.19
C VAL A 91 -0.88 -0.10 -4.68
N GLU A 92 -0.70 -0.12 -5.99
CA GLU A 92 0.60 -0.26 -6.63
C GLU A 92 1.33 1.09 -6.60
N ILE A 93 2.55 1.07 -6.08
CA ILE A 93 3.46 2.21 -5.94
C ILE A 93 4.68 1.91 -6.81
N ALA A 94 4.89 2.74 -7.84
CA ALA A 94 6.02 2.60 -8.74
C ALA A 94 7.37 2.82 -8.04
N GLY A 95 8.45 2.23 -8.59
CA GLY A 95 9.81 2.22 -8.04
C GLY A 95 10.42 3.59 -7.69
N ASP A 96 9.95 4.66 -8.31
CA ASP A 96 10.39 6.04 -8.07
C ASP A 96 9.70 6.70 -6.86
N GLN A 97 8.69 6.04 -6.28
CA GLN A 97 7.86 6.57 -5.20
C GLN A 97 8.13 5.91 -3.85
N TRP A 98 9.13 5.02 -3.78
CA TRP A 98 9.52 4.34 -2.54
C TRP A 98 10.99 3.91 -2.57
N GLU A 99 11.54 3.68 -1.39
CA GLU A 99 12.93 3.24 -1.21
C GLU A 99 13.00 2.28 -0.01
N PHE A 100 13.89 1.28 -0.03
CA PHE A 100 14.21 0.57 1.20
C PHE A 100 15.08 1.46 2.09
N LYS A 101 14.77 1.52 3.39
CA LYS A 101 15.69 2.11 4.37
C LYS A 101 16.99 1.33 4.34
N THR A 102 18.01 1.94 3.76
CA THR A 102 19.38 1.45 3.92
C THR A 102 19.73 1.63 5.40
N ARG A 103 20.14 0.54 6.07
CA ARG A 103 20.83 0.73 7.35
C ARG A 103 22.08 1.52 7.00
N SER A 104 22.19 2.75 7.48
CA SER A 104 23.48 3.43 7.52
C SER A 104 24.38 2.56 8.38
N THR A 105 25.19 1.71 7.76
CA THR A 105 26.37 1.15 8.39
C THR A 105 27.28 2.33 8.65
N GLY A 106 27.07 2.99 9.78
CA GLY A 106 28.06 3.87 10.38
C GLY A 106 29.26 2.99 10.72
N VAL A 107 30.18 2.88 9.77
CA VAL A 107 31.53 2.40 10.03
C VAL A 107 32.18 3.51 10.84
N HIS A 108 32.22 3.34 12.16
CA HIS A 108 33.14 4.05 13.05
C HIS A 108 34.33 3.14 13.31
#